data_AF-A0A8E0RDK8-F1
#
_entry.id   AF-A0A8E0RDK8-F1
#
_cell.length_a   1.000
_cell.length_b   1.000
_cell.length_c   1.000
_cell.angle_alpha   90.00
_cell.angle_beta   90.00
_cell.angle_gamma   90.00
#
_symmetry.space_group_name_H-M   'P 1'
#
loop_
_entity.id
_entity.type
_entity.pdbx_description
1 polymer ?
#
loop_
_entity_poly.entity_id
_entity_poly.type
_entity_poly.pdbx_seq_one_letter_code
_entity_poly.pdbx_strand_id
1 'polypeptide(L)' 'MTPQNYQAFYCYDSKLSMHLRNKGFICLTIAKNRKTNNLFSLYVRDEALNEELKKYNGSLA' A
#
# COMPACT_ATOMS: atom_id res chain seq x y z
N MET A 1 14.25 -23.80 1.68
CA MET A 1 13.52 -22.53 1.88
C MET A 1 13.26 -21.95 0.51
N THR A 2 12.02 -21.98 0.03
CA THR A 2 11.64 -21.31 -1.22
C THR A 2 11.66 -19.79 -1.00
N PRO A 3 12.21 -18.99 -1.93
CA PRO A 3 12.18 -17.54 -1.79
C PRO A 3 10.72 -17.09 -1.81
N GLN A 4 10.23 -16.58 -0.68
CA GLN A 4 8.96 -15.87 -0.66
C GLN A 4 9.14 -14.60 -1.50
N ASN A 5 8.48 -14.55 -2.66
CA ASN A 5 8.41 -13.35 -3.47
C ASN A 5 7.53 -12.32 -2.75
N TYR A 6 8.16 -11.49 -1.91
CA TYR A 6 7.49 -10.35 -1.29
C TYR A 6 7.17 -9.33 -2.37
N GLN A 7 5.89 -9.22 -2.74
CA GLN A 7 5.43 -8.14 -3.60
C GLN A 7 5.30 -6.86 -2.76
N ALA A 8 5.79 -5.74 -3.28
CA ALA A 8 5.62 -4.45 -2.64
C ALA A 8 4.44 -3.70 -3.28
N PHE A 9 3.63 -3.04 -2.46
CA PHE A 9 2.58 -2.14 -2.90
C PHE A 9 3.00 -0.69 -2.71
N TYR A 10 3.01 0.08 -3.79
CA TYR A 10 3.35 1.50 -3.80
C TYR A 10 2.07 2.33 -3.76
N CYS A 11 1.80 2.95 -2.61
CA CYS A 11 0.62 3.77 -2.39
C CYS A 11 0.98 5.25 -2.54
N TYR A 12 0.56 5.87 -3.64
CA TYR A 12 0.74 7.30 -3.91
C TYR A 12 -0.45 8.16 -3.43
N ASP A 13 -1.57 7.52 -3.10
CA ASP A 13 -2.78 8.21 -2.64
C ASP A 13 -2.76 8.39 -1.12
N SER A 14 -2.89 9.64 -0.67
CA SER A 14 -2.82 9.98 0.75
C SER A 14 -4.01 9.47 1.55
N LYS A 15 -5.23 9.44 0.96
CA LYS A 15 -6.44 8.94 1.62
C LYS A 15 -6.37 7.42 1.78
N LEU A 16 -5.93 6.72 0.74
CA LEU A 16 -5.71 5.28 0.79
C LEU A 16 -4.62 4.92 1.79
N SER A 17 -3.49 5.64 1.78
CA SER A 17 -2.42 5.39 2.76
C SER A 17 -2.89 5.59 4.20
N MET A 18 -3.71 6.62 4.46
CA MET A 18 -4.31 6.85 5.77
C MET A 18 -5.31 5.75 6.13
N HIS A 19 -6.15 5.32 5.19
CA HIS A 19 -7.08 4.21 5.39
C HIS A 19 -6.36 2.92 5.78
N LEU A 20 -5.30 2.56 5.05
CA LEU A 20 -4.48 1.38 5.32
C LEU A 20 -3.80 1.47 6.69
N ARG A 21 -3.29 2.64 7.07
CA ARG A 21 -2.72 2.86 8.41
C ARG A 21 -3.76 2.69 9.51
N ASN A 22 -4.96 3.25 9.33
CA ASN A 22 -6.05 3.12 10.30
C ASN A 22 -6.54 1.68 10.48
N LYS A 23 -6.42 0.86 9.42
CA LYS A 23 -6.72 -0.58 9.45
C LYS A 23 -5.60 -1.42 10.07
N GLY A 24 -4.45 -0.84 10.39
CA GLY A 24 -3.33 -1.53 11.02
C GLY A 24 -2.35 -2.20 10.04
N PHE A 25 -2.41 -1.89 8.75
CA PHE A 25 -1.43 -2.42 7.79
C PHE A 25 -0.05 -1.83 8.02
N ILE A 26 0.97 -2.69 7.96
CA ILE A 26 2.36 -2.32 8.18
C ILE A 26 2.88 -1.53 6.99
N CYS A 27 3.07 -0.22 7.20
CA CYS A 27 3.80 0.63 6.27
C CYS A 27 5.29 0.38 6.44
N LEU A 28 5.93 -0.18 5.41
CA LEU A 28 7.36 -0.49 5.40
C LEU A 28 8.22 0.77 5.39
N THR A 29 7.84 1.74 4.56
CA THR A 29 8.57 3.01 4.44
C THR A 29 7.70 4.08 3.78
N ILE A 30 8.07 5.34 3.96
CA ILE A 30 7.57 6.46 3.18
C ILE A 30 8.76 7.04 2.43
N ALA A 31 8.66 7.10 1.11
CA ALA A 31 9.72 7.57 0.25
C ALA A 31 9.21 8.60 -0.75
N LYS A 32 10.15 9.35 -1.33
CA LYS A 32 9.87 10.34 -2.36
C LYS A 32 10.43 9.87 -3.68
N ASN A 33 9.61 9.82 -4.72
CA ASN A 33 10.07 9.50 -6.06
C ASN A 33 10.91 10.68 -6.57
N ARG A 34 12.19 10.43 -6.89
CA ARG A 34 13.12 11.48 -7.34
C ARG A 34 12.74 12.11 -8.68
N LYS A 35 12.04 11.39 -9.56
CA LYS A 35 11.66 11.88 -10.88
C LYS A 35 10.41 12.75 -10.84
N THR A 36 9.39 12.31 -10.09
CA THR A 36 8.09 13.00 -10.03
C THR A 36 7.97 13.92 -8.82
N ASN A 37 8.92 13.88 -7.89
CA ASN A 37 8.89 14.59 -6.61
C ASN A 37 7.68 14.20 -5.72
N ASN A 38 6.96 13.13 -6.05
CA ASN A 38 5.78 12.69 -5.31
C ASN A 38 6.15 11.77 -4.15
N LEU A 39 5.47 11.93 -3.02
CA LEU A 39 5.57 11.03 -1.88
C LEU A 39 4.75 9.76 -2.13
N PHE A 40 5.25 8.64 -1.64
CA PHE A 40 4.54 7.37 -1.63
C PHE A 40 4.87 6.57 -0.37
N SER A 41 3.88 5.82 0.07
CA SER A 41 3.99 4.88 1.17
C SER A 41 4.13 3.47 0.60
N LEU A 42 5.10 2.71 1.10
CA LEU A 42 5.34 1.32 0.72
C LEU A 42 4.69 0.39 1.74
N TYR A 43 4.00 -0.64 1.25
CA TYR A 43 3.38 -1.68 2.07
C TYR A 43 3.81 -3.06 1.56
N VAL A 44 3.80 -4.05 2.46
CA VAL A 44 3.87 -5.46 2.05
C VAL A 44 2.56 -5.80 1.34
N ARG A 45 2.65 -6.37 0.14
CA ARG A 45 1.47 -6.85 -0.58
C ARG A 45 1.18 -8.29 -0.17
N ASP A 46 0.35 -8.42 0.85
CA ASP A 46 -0.24 -9.69 1.28
C ASP A 46 -1.69 -9.84 0.79
N GLU A 47 -2.30 -10.99 1.05
CA GLU A 47 -3.70 -11.27 0.67
C GLU A 47 -4.68 -10.33 1.38
N ALA A 48 -4.47 -10.03 2.66
CA ALA A 48 -5.35 -9.14 3.41
C ALA A 48 -5.29 -7.70 2.87
N LEU A 49 -4.10 -7.23 2.47
CA LEU A 49 -3.97 -5.95 1.79
C LEU A 49 -4.76 -5.94 0.47
N ASN A 50 -4.64 -6.99 -0.35
CA ASN A 50 -5.36 -7.08 -1.62
C ASN A 50 -6.89 -7.10 -1.41
N GLU A 51 -7.38 -7.77 -0.38
CA GLU A 51 -8.81 -7.78 -0.05
C GLU A 51 -9.31 -6.40 0.38
N GLU A 52 -8.57 -5.68 1.23
CA GLU A 52 -8.96 -4.32 1.63
C GLU A 52 -8.87 -3.33 0.48
N LEU A 53 -7.89 -3.47 -0.43
CA LEU A 53 -7.83 -2.68 -1.66
C LEU A 53 -9.07 -2.90 -2.54
N LYS A 54 -9.54 -4.15 -2.67
CA LYS A 54 -10.78 -4.46 -3.40
C LYS A 54 -12.01 -3.83 -2.73
N LYS A 55 -12.13 -3.92 -1.40
CA LYS A 55 -13.23 -3.30 -0.64
C LYS A 55 -13.22 -1.78 -0.79
N TYR A 56 -12.06 -1.15 -0.67
CA TYR A 56 -11.92 0.29 -0.83
C TYR A 56 -12.35 0.76 -2.22
N ASN A 57 -11.90 0.07 -3.29
CA ASN A 57 -12.32 0.39 -4.66
C ASN A 57 -13.82 0.14 -4.89
N GLY A 58 -14.38 -0.92 -4.31
CA GLY A 58 -15.83 -1.19 -4.39
C GLY A 58 -16.68 -0.16 -3.67
N SER A 59 -16.15 0.49 -2.63
CA SER A 59 -16.84 1.58 -1.91
C SER A 59 -16.82 2.93 -2.63
N LEU A 60 -15.98 3.07 -3.66
CA LEU A 60 -15.86 4.26 -4.50
C LEU A 60 -16.73 4.20 -5.76
N ALA A 61 -17.34 3.04 -6.04
CA ALA A 61 -18.29 2.81 -7.13
C ALA A 61 -19.72 3.05 -6.67
#